data_AF-A0AAW1NM65-F1
#
_entry.id   AF-A0AAW1NM65-F1
#
_cell.length_a   1.000
_cell.length_b   1.000
_cell.length_c   1.000
_cell.angle_alpha   90.00
_cell.angle_beta   90.00
_cell.angle_gamma   90.00
#
_symmetry.space_group_name_H-M   'P 1'
#
loop_
_entity.id
_entity.type
_entity.pdbx_description
1 polymer ?
#
loop_
_entity_poly.entity_id
_entity_poly.type
_entity_poly.pdbx_seq_one_letter_code
_entity_poly.pdbx_strand_id
1 'polypeptide(L)'
;MKNPEPKTPGGPPGRTYNPMMKGVYVAYAIVAYCYFTVSYTGYHSFGNTVEDNVLASLLATGHQGILAMANLFVVFHVIGSYQVFTMPVMDMIEVYCTKRSLSNKKWKMTPLRRFVYRNLYVIIIAAIACTIPFFGSLMGFIGALGTGPTTFWLPPLLWLKLKKPPITSWHFWASWICVFLGVLVTFVGSIGGLRNIIVNATGYQFYGG
;
A
#
# COMPACT_ATOMS: atom_id res chain seq x y z
N MET A 1 -6.83 2.48 -40.04
CA MET A 1 -6.83 2.23 -38.59
C MET A 1 -7.93 3.09 -37.99
N LYS A 2 -9.03 2.50 -37.50
CA LYS A 2 -10.14 3.26 -36.93
C LYS A 2 -9.68 3.80 -35.57
N ASN A 3 -9.61 5.13 -35.41
CA ASN A 3 -9.32 5.74 -34.12
C ASN A 3 -10.29 5.19 -33.07
N PRO A 4 -9.82 4.74 -31.89
CA PRO A 4 -10.73 4.27 -30.85
C PRO A 4 -11.63 5.43 -30.42
N GLU A 5 -12.93 5.29 -30.65
CA GLU A 5 -13.92 6.25 -30.17
C GLU A 5 -13.81 6.37 -28.64
N PRO A 6 -13.94 7.59 -28.08
CA PRO A 6 -13.95 7.79 -26.64
C PRO A 6 -15.11 7.01 -26.05
N LYS A 7 -14.80 5.98 -25.25
CA LYS A 7 -15.80 5.17 -24.55
C LYS A 7 -16.59 6.08 -23.62
N THR A 8 -17.88 6.24 -23.89
CA THR A 8 -18.78 6.92 -22.96
C THR A 8 -18.85 6.14 -21.63
N PRO A 9 -18.79 6.81 -20.47
CA PRO A 9 -18.94 6.14 -19.18
C PRO A 9 -20.37 5.58 -19.08
N GLY A 10 -20.55 4.32 -19.47
CA GLY A 10 -21.90 3.84 -19.78
C GLY A 10 -21.95 2.63 -20.70
N GLY A 11 -21.09 2.58 -21.72
CA GLY A 11 -21.15 1.57 -22.79
C GLY A 11 -20.87 0.12 -22.34
N PRO A 12 -21.19 -0.86 -23.21
CA PRO A 12 -20.95 -2.27 -22.92
C PRO A 12 -19.47 -2.55 -22.63
N PRO A 13 -19.17 -3.51 -21.74
CA PRO A 13 -17.80 -3.83 -21.36
C PRO A 13 -16.96 -4.19 -22.60
N GLY A 14 -15.77 -3.61 -22.69
CA GLY A 14 -14.86 -3.90 -23.80
C GLY A 14 -14.42 -5.37 -23.82
N ARG A 15 -13.92 -5.85 -24.97
CA ARG A 15 -13.48 -7.24 -25.19
C ARG A 15 -12.53 -7.80 -24.10
N THR A 16 -11.77 -6.93 -23.44
CA THR A 16 -10.81 -7.28 -22.36
C THR A 16 -11.45 -7.51 -20.99
N TYR A 17 -12.72 -7.13 -20.77
CA TYR A 17 -13.37 -7.21 -19.47
C TYR A 17 -13.46 -8.64 -18.93
N ASN A 18 -13.96 -9.59 -19.73
CA ASN A 18 -14.14 -10.98 -19.27
C ASN A 18 -12.81 -11.67 -18.94
N PRO A 19 -11.74 -11.59 -19.77
CA PRO A 19 -10.43 -12.10 -19.39
C PRO A 19 -9.85 -11.43 -18.14
N MET A 20 -9.98 -10.10 -18.01
CA MET A 20 -9.49 -9.35 -16.86
C MET A 20 -10.19 -9.78 -15.56
N MET A 21 -11.52 -9.92 -15.58
CA MET A 21 -12.27 -10.36 -14.40
C MET A 21 -11.88 -11.78 -13.97
N LYS A 22 -11.70 -12.71 -14.92
CA LYS A 22 -11.20 -14.07 -14.60
C LYS A 22 -9.82 -14.02 -13.95
N GLY A 23 -8.91 -13.21 -14.50
CA GLY A 23 -7.58 -13.00 -13.92
C GLY A 23 -7.64 -12.44 -12.50
N VAL A 24 -8.52 -11.46 -12.26
CA VAL A 24 -8.74 -10.87 -10.93
C VAL A 24 -9.23 -11.93 -9.94
N TYR A 25 -10.26 -12.71 -10.27
CA TYR A 25 -10.77 -13.75 -9.38
C TYR A 25 -9.71 -14.79 -9.02
N VAL A 26 -8.96 -15.27 -10.01
CA VAL A 26 -7.88 -16.26 -9.78
C VAL A 26 -6.78 -15.66 -8.90
N ALA A 27 -6.36 -14.42 -9.18
CA ALA A 27 -5.33 -13.74 -8.40
C ALA A 27 -5.74 -13.60 -6.93
N TYR A 28 -6.98 -13.15 -6.66
CA TYR A 28 -7.47 -13.02 -5.28
C TYR A 28 -7.62 -14.38 -4.58
N ALA A 29 -8.02 -15.44 -5.28
CA ALA A 29 -8.09 -16.78 -4.70
C ALA A 29 -6.70 -17.28 -4.28
N ILE A 30 -5.67 -17.07 -5.10
CA ILE A 30 -4.29 -17.43 -4.78
C ILE A 30 -3.78 -16.62 -3.59
N VAL A 31 -4.00 -15.29 -3.58
CA VAL A 31 -3.59 -14.43 -2.45
C VAL A 31 -4.26 -14.86 -1.15
N ALA A 32 -5.57 -15.14 -1.17
CA ALA A 32 -6.30 -15.61 0.00
C ALA A 32 -5.75 -16.94 0.52
N TYR A 33 -5.44 -17.89 -0.37
CA TYR A 33 -4.83 -19.17 0.00
C TYR A 33 -3.46 -18.97 0.65
N CYS A 34 -2.59 -18.16 0.05
CA CYS A 34 -1.26 -17.88 0.59
C CYS A 34 -1.34 -17.20 1.96
N TYR A 35 -2.21 -16.20 2.14
CA TYR A 35 -2.34 -15.50 3.41
C TYR A 35 -2.93 -16.41 4.49
N PHE A 36 -3.99 -17.15 4.16
CA PHE A 36 -4.62 -18.05 5.12
C PHE A 36 -3.68 -19.15 5.61
N THR A 37 -2.94 -19.79 4.71
CA THR A 37 -2.00 -20.86 5.07
C THR A 37 -0.84 -20.35 5.94
N VAL A 38 -0.29 -19.17 5.62
CA VAL A 38 0.76 -18.54 6.43
C VAL A 38 0.24 -18.11 7.80
N SER A 39 -0.93 -17.47 7.86
CA SER A 39 -1.54 -17.06 9.13
C SER A 39 -1.90 -18.25 10.02
N TYR A 40 -2.46 -19.31 9.45
CA TYR A 40 -2.83 -20.52 10.19
C TYR A 40 -1.61 -21.23 10.78
N THR A 41 -0.57 -21.47 9.96
CA THR A 41 0.64 -22.15 10.43
C THR A 41 1.44 -21.29 11.42
N GLY A 42 1.49 -19.97 11.21
CA GLY A 42 2.10 -19.02 12.14
C GLY A 42 1.41 -19.01 13.51
N TYR A 43 0.09 -18.89 13.54
CA TYR A 43 -0.66 -18.92 14.79
C TYR A 43 -0.59 -20.29 15.47
N HIS A 44 -0.60 -21.39 14.71
CA HIS A 44 -0.44 -22.72 15.29
C HIS A 44 0.93 -22.93 15.94
N SER A 45 1.99 -22.33 15.39
CA SER A 45 3.37 -22.51 15.88
C SER A 45 3.71 -21.62 17.07
N PHE A 46 3.26 -20.36 17.05
CA PHE A 46 3.62 -19.36 18.08
C PHE A 46 2.48 -19.04 19.05
N GLY A 47 1.24 -19.43 18.74
CA GLY A 47 0.08 -19.13 19.56
C GLY A 47 -0.10 -17.62 19.81
N ASN A 48 -0.41 -17.26 21.05
CA ASN A 48 -0.66 -15.87 21.46
C ASN A 48 0.61 -15.02 21.62
N THR A 49 1.81 -15.59 21.46
CA THR A 49 3.08 -14.85 21.56
C THR A 49 3.62 -14.42 20.20
N VAL A 50 2.81 -14.52 19.14
CA VAL A 50 3.18 -14.04 17.80
C VAL A 50 3.31 -12.51 17.81
N GLU A 51 4.44 -12.01 17.28
CA GLU A 51 4.68 -10.59 17.10
C GLU A 51 4.22 -10.13 15.72
N ASP A 52 4.03 -8.82 15.54
CA ASP A 52 3.71 -8.20 14.26
C ASP A 52 4.69 -8.61 13.15
N ASN A 53 5.98 -8.78 13.51
CA ASN A 53 6.98 -9.36 12.64
C ASN A 53 7.24 -10.82 13.06
N VAL A 54 6.76 -11.76 12.25
CA VAL A 54 6.92 -13.20 12.52
C VAL A 54 8.39 -13.62 12.65
N LEU A 55 9.33 -12.92 12.02
CA LEU A 55 10.76 -13.23 12.16
C LEU A 55 11.28 -12.90 13.57
N ALA A 56 10.69 -11.93 14.26
CA ALA A 56 11.01 -11.64 15.65
C ALA A 56 10.51 -12.77 16.58
N SER A 57 9.33 -13.33 16.31
CA SER A 57 8.85 -14.54 17.00
C SER A 57 9.74 -15.75 16.76
N LEU A 58 10.27 -15.91 15.54
CA LEU A 58 11.19 -17.00 15.21
C LEU A 58 12.53 -16.87 15.95
N LEU A 59 13.02 -15.63 16.16
CA LEU A 59 14.22 -15.37 16.95
C LEU A 59 14.08 -15.91 18.39
N ALA A 60 12.91 -15.74 19.01
CA ALA A 60 12.63 -16.27 20.35
C ALA A 60 12.71 -17.80 20.45
N THR A 61 12.59 -18.51 19.31
CA THR A 61 12.66 -19.99 19.25
C THR A 61 14.11 -20.50 19.11
N GLY A 62 15.11 -19.62 18.96
CA GLY A 62 16.54 -19.98 18.96
C GLY A 62 17.10 -20.62 17.68
N HIS A 63 16.30 -20.75 16.60
CA HIS A 63 16.72 -21.39 15.35
C HIS A 63 17.42 -20.41 14.39
N GLN A 64 18.70 -20.15 14.64
CA GLN A 64 19.45 -19.09 13.94
C GLN A 64 19.60 -19.30 12.42
N GLY A 65 19.71 -20.54 11.93
CA GLY A 65 19.87 -20.83 10.50
C GLY A 65 18.64 -20.48 9.66
N ILE A 66 17.44 -20.84 10.14
CA ILE A 66 16.17 -20.55 9.45
C ILE A 66 15.90 -19.05 9.48
N LEU A 67 16.19 -18.39 10.60
CA LEU A 67 16.07 -16.95 10.73
C LEU A 67 16.97 -16.19 9.73
N ALA A 68 18.24 -16.60 9.61
CA ALA A 68 19.17 -15.97 8.67
C ALA A 68 18.70 -16.13 7.21
N MET A 69 18.25 -17.34 6.84
CA MET A 69 17.71 -17.61 5.51
C MET A 69 16.42 -16.82 5.23
N ALA A 70 15.49 -16.76 6.18
CA ALA A 70 14.26 -15.99 6.05
C ALA A 70 14.54 -14.49 5.87
N ASN A 71 15.43 -13.92 6.68
CA ASN A 71 15.86 -12.52 6.53
C ASN A 71 16.49 -12.27 5.16
N LEU A 72 17.33 -13.17 4.66
CA LEU A 72 17.94 -13.04 3.33
C LEU A 72 16.88 -13.04 2.21
N PHE A 73 15.87 -13.90 2.29
CA PHE A 73 14.76 -13.89 1.32
C PHE A 73 13.94 -12.59 1.39
N VAL A 74 13.66 -12.08 2.59
CA VAL A 74 12.97 -10.79 2.77
C VAL A 74 13.77 -9.66 2.13
N VAL A 75 15.09 -9.63 2.33
CA VAL A 75 15.98 -8.62 1.72
C VAL A 75 15.91 -8.69 0.19
N PHE A 76 16.05 -9.87 -0.41
CA PHE A 76 15.97 -10.02 -1.86
C PHE A 76 14.60 -9.60 -2.41
N HIS A 77 13.52 -10.00 -1.74
CA HIS A 77 12.16 -9.60 -2.11
C HIS A 77 11.98 -8.08 -2.08
N VAL A 78 12.39 -7.43 -0.99
CA VAL A 78 12.22 -5.98 -0.78
C VAL A 78 13.06 -5.17 -1.75
N ILE A 79 14.29 -5.61 -2.07
CA ILE A 79 15.12 -4.95 -3.10
C ILE A 79 14.38 -4.94 -4.45
N GLY A 80 13.79 -6.08 -4.85
CA GLY A 80 13.04 -6.20 -6.09
C GLY A 80 11.78 -5.34 -6.11
N SER A 81 10.96 -5.43 -5.06
CA SER A 81 9.70 -4.67 -4.98
C SER A 81 9.94 -3.17 -4.90
N TYR A 82 11.00 -2.73 -4.21
CA TYR A 82 11.37 -1.33 -4.10
C TYR A 82 11.62 -0.69 -5.48
N GLN A 83 12.30 -1.39 -6.40
CA GLN A 83 12.52 -0.85 -7.74
C GLN A 83 11.20 -0.62 -8.49
N VAL A 84 10.27 -1.58 -8.40
CA VAL A 84 8.98 -1.49 -9.09
C VAL A 84 8.10 -0.37 -8.49
N PHE A 85 8.05 -0.26 -7.16
CA PHE A 85 7.19 0.73 -6.49
C PHE A 85 7.72 2.17 -6.57
N THR A 86 9.04 2.36 -6.70
CA THR A 86 9.61 3.71 -6.78
C THR A 86 9.53 4.34 -8.16
N MET A 87 9.46 3.54 -9.23
CA MET A 87 9.32 4.04 -10.60
C MET A 87 8.17 5.04 -10.79
N PRO A 88 6.90 4.73 -10.43
CA PRO A 88 5.79 5.66 -10.62
C PRO A 88 5.94 6.94 -9.78
N VAL A 89 6.49 6.84 -8.57
CA VAL A 89 6.73 8.02 -7.72
C VAL A 89 7.73 8.96 -8.38
N MET A 90 8.83 8.41 -8.89
CA MET A 90 9.86 9.19 -9.59
C MET A 90 9.32 9.83 -10.87
N ASP A 91 8.50 9.10 -11.62
CA ASP A 91 7.87 9.61 -12.84
C ASP A 91 6.89 10.77 -12.51
N MET A 92 6.11 10.67 -11.44
CA MET A 92 5.25 11.77 -10.99
C MET A 92 6.04 13.02 -10.59
N ILE A 93 7.17 12.85 -9.89
CA ILE A 93 8.07 13.96 -9.55
C ILE A 93 8.63 14.61 -10.83
N GLU A 94 9.05 13.80 -11.79
CA GLU A 94 9.60 14.27 -13.07
C GLU A 94 8.55 15.02 -13.91
N VAL A 95 7.33 14.50 -13.99
CA VAL A 95 6.21 15.16 -14.66
C VAL A 95 5.86 16.49 -13.97
N TYR A 96 5.83 16.51 -12.63
CA TYR A 96 5.53 17.74 -11.88
C TYR A 96 6.62 18.81 -12.07
N CYS A 97 7.89 18.42 -11.97
CA CYS A 97 9.03 19.30 -12.24
C CYS A 97 9.03 19.78 -13.69
N THR A 98 8.67 18.95 -14.66
CA THR A 98 8.61 19.32 -16.08
C THR A 98 7.46 20.28 -16.38
N LYS A 99 6.27 20.05 -15.80
CA LYS A 99 5.14 21.00 -15.90
C LYS A 99 5.50 22.36 -15.30
N ARG A 100 6.22 22.37 -14.17
CA ARG A 100 6.72 23.60 -13.54
C ARG A 100 7.86 24.25 -14.33
N SER A 101 8.70 23.46 -14.99
CA SER A 101 9.75 23.90 -15.92
C SER A 101 9.20 24.61 -17.15
N LEU A 102 8.04 24.17 -17.67
CA LEU A 102 7.34 24.86 -18.76
C LEU A 102 6.90 26.27 -18.34
N SER A 103 6.54 26.45 -17.06
CA SER A 103 6.20 27.77 -16.49
C SER A 103 7.43 28.61 -16.14
N ASN A 104 8.59 28.00 -15.87
CA ASN A 104 9.80 28.71 -15.46
C ASN A 104 11.04 28.09 -16.15
N LYS A 105 11.53 28.74 -17.23
CA LYS A 105 12.59 28.25 -18.14
C LYS A 105 13.89 27.77 -17.44
N LYS A 106 14.12 28.15 -16.18
CA LYS A 106 15.29 27.75 -15.35
C LYS A 106 15.16 26.36 -14.68
N TRP A 107 13.96 25.77 -14.69
CA TRP A 107 13.63 24.55 -13.94
C TRP A 107 13.64 23.27 -14.78
N LYS A 108 14.42 23.22 -15.86
CA LYS A 108 14.57 21.99 -16.66
C LYS A 108 15.12 20.83 -15.82
N MET A 109 14.53 19.65 -15.98
CA MET A 109 14.99 18.43 -15.34
C MET A 109 16.29 17.99 -16.03
N THR A 110 17.43 18.10 -15.32
CA THR A 110 18.73 17.62 -15.81
C THR A 110 19.05 16.25 -15.19
N PRO A 111 19.92 15.43 -15.81
CA PRO A 111 20.34 14.14 -15.24
C PRO A 111 20.87 14.26 -13.80
N LEU A 112 21.61 15.35 -13.51
CA LEU A 112 22.12 15.66 -12.18
C LEU A 112 20.99 15.94 -11.17
N ARG A 113 19.97 16.72 -11.55
CA ARG A 113 18.81 16.98 -10.68
C ARG A 113 18.01 15.70 -10.42
N ARG A 114 17.83 14.85 -11.43
CA ARG A 114 17.18 13.53 -11.28
C ARG A 114 17.94 12.64 -10.29
N PHE A 115 19.27 12.64 -10.36
CA PHE A 115 20.11 11.92 -9.40
C PHE A 115 19.93 12.47 -7.98
N VAL A 116 19.91 13.80 -7.79
CA VAL A 116 19.67 14.43 -6.49
C VAL A 116 18.31 14.04 -5.92
N TYR A 117 17.22 14.15 -6.69
CA TYR A 117 15.88 13.78 -6.21
C TYR A 117 15.78 12.30 -5.82
N ARG A 118 16.40 11.41 -6.59
CA ARG A 118 16.38 9.97 -6.29
C ARG A 118 17.14 9.65 -5.01
N ASN A 119 18.31 10.23 -4.80
CA ASN A 119 19.08 10.03 -3.57
C ASN A 119 18.42 10.71 -2.37
N LEU A 120 17.89 11.92 -2.53
CA LEU A 120 17.16 12.62 -1.47
C LEU A 120 15.95 11.81 -1.01
N TYR A 121 15.19 11.24 -1.94
CA TYR A 121 14.10 10.33 -1.63
C TYR A 121 14.57 9.11 -0.82
N VAL A 122 15.65 8.45 -1.27
CA VAL A 122 16.23 7.29 -0.56
C VAL A 122 16.69 7.68 0.86
N ILE A 123 17.35 8.83 1.01
CA ILE A 123 17.82 9.32 2.31
C ILE A 123 16.64 9.61 3.24
N ILE A 124 15.58 10.24 2.74
CA ILE A 124 14.38 10.55 3.53
C ILE A 124 13.72 9.26 4.01
N ILE A 125 13.48 8.28 3.12
CA ILE A 125 12.85 7.02 3.53
C ILE A 125 13.75 6.23 4.50
N ALA A 126 15.07 6.27 4.32
CA ALA A 126 16.02 5.63 5.22
C ALA A 126 16.02 6.29 6.61
N ALA A 127 15.97 7.62 6.65
CA ALA A 127 15.84 8.36 7.90
C ALA A 127 14.52 8.01 8.61
N ILE A 128 13.40 7.92 7.89
CA ILE A 128 12.11 7.49 8.47
C ILE A 128 12.20 6.05 8.99
N ALA A 129 12.81 5.14 8.24
CA ALA A 129 12.97 3.74 8.64
C ALA A 129 13.84 3.59 9.91
N CYS A 130 14.91 4.37 10.06
CA CYS A 130 15.76 4.33 11.25
C CYS A 130 15.10 4.97 12.48
N THR A 131 14.18 5.92 12.29
CA THR A 131 13.57 6.68 13.39
C THR A 131 12.32 6.02 13.98
N ILE A 132 11.63 5.17 13.21
CA ILE A 132 10.40 4.48 13.64
C ILE A 132 10.59 2.96 13.47
N PRO A 133 11.13 2.24 14.46
CA PRO A 133 11.35 0.79 14.38
C PRO A 133 10.06 -0.04 14.55
N PHE A 134 8.89 0.59 14.70
CA PHE A 134 7.60 -0.07 14.93
C PHE A 134 6.89 -0.40 13.61
N PHE A 135 7.40 -1.40 12.89
CA PHE A 135 6.93 -1.74 11.55
C PHE A 135 5.42 -2.02 11.47
N GLY A 136 4.88 -2.85 12.37
CA GLY A 136 3.45 -3.22 12.36
C GLY A 136 2.51 -2.03 12.56
N SER A 137 2.82 -1.18 13.55
CA SER A 137 2.03 0.03 13.83
C SER A 137 2.12 1.06 12.69
N LEU A 138 3.31 1.23 12.10
CA LEU A 138 3.53 2.11 10.95
C LEU A 138 2.76 1.63 9.71
N MET A 139 2.84 0.33 9.39
CA MET A 139 2.10 -0.28 8.28
C MET A 139 0.59 -0.20 8.48
N GLY A 140 0.10 -0.41 9.71
CA GLY A 140 -1.31 -0.23 10.06
C GLY A 140 -1.79 1.21 9.84
N PHE A 141 -0.98 2.19 10.26
CA PHE A 141 -1.28 3.61 10.07
C PHE A 141 -1.29 4.04 8.60
N ILE A 142 -0.21 3.73 7.86
CA ILE A 142 -0.08 4.08 6.43
C ILE A 142 -1.12 3.32 5.61
N GLY A 143 -1.37 2.05 5.93
CA GLY A 143 -2.39 1.23 5.30
C GLY A 143 -3.79 1.80 5.49
N ALA A 144 -4.13 2.25 6.71
CA ALA A 144 -5.40 2.90 6.96
C ALA A 144 -5.55 4.20 6.15
N LEU A 145 -4.53 5.07 6.13
CA LEU A 145 -4.59 6.35 5.41
C LEU A 145 -4.51 6.24 3.89
N GLY A 146 -3.69 5.32 3.36
CA GLY A 146 -3.44 5.18 1.94
C GLY A 146 -4.38 4.17 1.27
N THR A 147 -4.36 2.93 1.77
CA THR A 147 -5.17 1.84 1.23
C THR A 147 -6.65 2.01 1.58
N GLY A 148 -6.95 2.58 2.75
CA GLY A 148 -8.32 2.81 3.22
C GLY A 148 -9.18 3.57 2.21
N PRO A 149 -8.80 4.80 1.82
CA PRO A 149 -9.47 5.57 0.78
C PRO A 149 -9.48 4.91 -0.56
N THR A 150 -8.32 4.46 -1.04
CA THR A 150 -8.18 3.94 -2.40
C THR A 150 -8.95 2.65 -2.65
N THR A 151 -9.22 1.87 -1.59
CA THR A 151 -9.89 0.56 -1.72
C THR A 151 -11.33 0.59 -1.24
N PHE A 152 -11.62 1.18 -0.08
CA PHE A 152 -12.93 0.97 0.56
C PHE A 152 -13.98 2.02 0.20
N TRP A 153 -13.61 3.29 0.03
CA TRP A 153 -14.60 4.35 -0.16
C TRP A 153 -14.42 5.21 -1.41
N LEU A 154 -13.22 5.35 -1.99
CA LEU A 154 -13.06 6.04 -3.29
C LEU A 154 -13.74 5.28 -4.46
N PRO A 155 -13.58 3.96 -4.64
CA PRO A 155 -14.21 3.27 -5.77
C PRO A 155 -15.74 3.31 -5.76
N PRO A 156 -16.43 3.06 -4.63
CA PRO A 156 -17.89 3.21 -4.56
C PRO A 156 -18.36 4.65 -4.80
N LEU A 157 -17.62 5.66 -4.28
CA LEU A 157 -17.93 7.07 -4.55
C LEU A 157 -17.80 7.42 -6.04
N LEU A 158 -16.73 6.96 -6.68
CA LEU A 158 -16.52 7.14 -8.13
C LEU A 158 -17.64 6.46 -8.92
N TRP A 159 -18.04 5.26 -8.55
CA TRP A 159 -19.15 4.55 -9.19
C TRP A 159 -20.48 5.30 -9.03
N LEU A 160 -20.81 5.78 -7.83
CA LEU A 160 -22.01 6.59 -7.56
C LEU A 160 -22.02 7.88 -8.39
N LYS A 161 -20.87 8.58 -8.52
CA LYS A 161 -20.74 9.81 -9.30
C LYS A 161 -20.83 9.58 -10.81
N LEU A 162 -20.24 8.50 -11.31
CA LEU A 162 -20.21 8.18 -12.75
C LEU A 162 -21.51 7.57 -13.25
N LYS A 163 -22.09 6.62 -12.52
CA LYS A 163 -23.29 5.88 -12.96
C LYS A 163 -24.61 6.49 -12.53
N LYS A 164 -24.62 7.33 -11.48
CA LYS A 164 -25.82 7.98 -10.93
C LYS A 164 -27.03 7.02 -10.82
N PRO A 165 -26.88 5.89 -10.11
CA PRO A 165 -27.95 4.90 -10.01
C PRO A 165 -29.16 5.49 -9.26
N PRO A 166 -30.38 4.97 -9.51
CA PRO A 166 -31.57 5.42 -8.79
C PRO A 166 -31.47 5.02 -7.31
N ILE A 167 -32.05 5.84 -6.43
CA ILE A 167 -32.05 5.65 -4.97
C ILE A 167 -32.73 4.33 -4.55
N THR A 168 -33.64 3.83 -5.39
CA THR A 168 -34.32 2.54 -5.23
C THR A 168 -33.44 1.32 -5.53
N SER A 169 -32.24 1.50 -6.10
CA SER A 169 -31.35 0.38 -6.40
C SER A 169 -30.62 -0.13 -5.14
N TRP A 170 -30.57 -1.45 -4.96
CA TRP A 170 -29.75 -2.09 -3.94
C TRP A 170 -28.28 -1.62 -3.98
N HIS A 171 -27.71 -1.47 -5.18
CA HIS A 171 -26.33 -1.05 -5.36
C HIS A 171 -26.05 0.38 -4.89
N PHE A 172 -27.06 1.26 -4.88
CA PHE A 172 -26.92 2.62 -4.34
C PHE A 172 -26.68 2.59 -2.83
N TRP A 173 -27.53 1.87 -2.10
CA TRP A 173 -27.41 1.72 -0.64
C TRP A 173 -26.17 0.93 -0.25
N ALA A 174 -25.88 -0.18 -0.95
CA ALA A 174 -24.67 -0.96 -0.71
C ALA A 174 -23.39 -0.12 -0.88
N SER A 175 -23.34 0.73 -1.92
CA SER A 175 -22.20 1.63 -2.13
C SER A 175 -22.05 2.64 -1.00
N TRP A 176 -23.14 3.27 -0.54
CA TRP A 176 -23.10 4.21 0.59
C TRP A 176 -22.71 3.56 1.92
N ILE A 177 -23.17 2.32 2.17
CA ILE A 177 -22.74 1.54 3.33
C ILE A 177 -21.24 1.25 3.26
N CYS A 178 -20.72 0.82 2.11
CA CYS A 178 -19.28 0.62 1.91
C CYS A 178 -18.49 1.91 2.14
N VAL A 179 -19.00 3.06 1.69
CA VAL A 179 -18.36 4.37 1.94
C VAL A 179 -18.32 4.67 3.43
N PHE A 180 -19.45 4.57 4.12
CA PHE A 180 -19.54 4.86 5.54
C PHE A 180 -18.61 3.95 6.36
N LEU A 181 -18.68 2.64 6.14
CA LEU A 181 -17.81 1.67 6.81
C LEU A 181 -16.34 1.87 6.45
N GLY A 182 -16.02 2.13 5.18
CA GLY A 182 -14.66 2.38 4.72
C GLY A 182 -14.04 3.62 5.35
N VAL A 183 -14.81 4.69 5.48
CA VAL A 183 -14.41 5.91 6.19
C VAL A 183 -14.17 5.62 7.67
N LEU A 184 -15.10 4.92 8.32
CA LEU A 184 -14.98 4.54 9.73
C LEU A 184 -13.70 3.70 9.96
N VAL A 185 -13.47 2.67 9.16
CA VAL A 185 -12.27 1.81 9.24
C VAL A 185 -11.00 2.62 9.01
N THR A 186 -11.00 3.55 8.04
CA THR A 186 -9.87 4.45 7.81
C THR A 186 -9.57 5.29 9.05
N PHE A 187 -10.58 5.95 9.63
CA PHE A 187 -10.40 6.79 10.81
C PHE A 187 -9.95 5.98 12.03
N VAL A 188 -10.64 4.89 12.35
CA VAL A 188 -10.32 4.04 13.51
C VAL A 188 -8.94 3.40 13.34
N GLY A 189 -8.61 2.91 12.14
CA GLY A 189 -7.30 2.32 11.84
C GLY A 189 -6.16 3.34 11.96
N SER A 190 -6.37 4.57 11.47
CA SER A 190 -5.37 5.64 11.62
C SER A 190 -5.18 6.06 13.07
N ILE A 191 -6.26 6.19 13.85
CA ILE A 191 -6.16 6.51 15.28
C ILE A 191 -5.46 5.37 16.03
N GLY A 192 -5.82 4.12 15.76
CA GLY A 192 -5.20 2.94 16.37
C GLY A 192 -3.72 2.82 16.06
N GLY A 193 -3.35 2.96 14.78
CA GLY A 193 -1.95 2.96 14.34
C GLY A 193 -1.15 4.10 14.98
N LEU A 194 -1.69 5.32 14.98
CA LEU A 194 -1.03 6.48 15.59
C LEU A 194 -0.86 6.32 17.11
N ARG A 195 -1.90 5.82 17.81
CA ARG A 195 -1.83 5.54 19.25
C ARG A 195 -0.73 4.53 19.56
N ASN A 196 -0.65 3.44 18.81
CA ASN A 196 0.38 2.42 19.03
C ASN A 196 1.78 2.97 18.74
N ILE A 197 1.94 3.81 17.71
CA ILE A 197 3.22 4.51 17.45
C ILE A 197 3.60 5.39 18.65
N ILE A 198 2.65 6.18 19.20
CA ILE A 198 2.94 7.07 20.34
C ILE A 198 3.32 6.28 21.59
N VAL A 199 2.54 5.24 21.95
CA VAL A 199 2.81 4.41 23.12
C VAL A 199 4.19 3.74 22.99
N ASN A 200 4.47 3.16 21.83
CA ASN A 200 5.75 2.51 21.59
C ASN A 200 6.91 3.52 21.55
N ALA A 201 6.70 4.73 21.01
CA ALA A 201 7.69 5.80 21.01
C ALA A 201 7.97 6.36 22.40
N THR A 202 6.98 6.41 23.31
CA THR A 202 7.21 6.86 24.69
C THR A 202 8.09 5.92 25.51
N GLY A 203 8.12 4.63 25.15
CA GLY A 203 9.05 3.64 25.72
C GLY A 203 10.38 3.54 24.99
N TYR A 204 10.57 4.28 23.89
CA TYR A 204 11.73 4.14 23.02
C TYR A 204 12.83 5.13 23.39
N GLN A 205 13.96 4.62 23.88
CA GLN A 205 15.19 5.38 24.01
C GLN A 205 15.87 5.43 22.63
N PHE A 206 15.84 6.60 21.98
CA PHE A 206 16.32 6.81 20.60
C PHE A 206 17.81 6.44 20.40
N TYR A 207 18.57 6.50 21.49
CA TYR A 207 19.96 6.10 21.64
C TYR A 207 20.13 5.72 23.12
N GLY A 208 19.97 4.44 23.46
CA GLY A 208 20.34 3.96 24.79
C GLY A 208 21.86 3.92 24.92
N GLY A 209 22.40 4.78 25.78
CA GLY A 209 23.68 4.52 26.46
C GLY A 209 23.50 3.54 27.62
#